data_AF-A0A1G2UGH3-F1
#
_entry.id   AF-A0A1G2UGH3-F1
#
_cell.length_a   1.000
_cell.length_b   1.000
_cell.length_c   1.000
_cell.angle_alpha   90.00
_cell.angle_beta   90.00
_cell.angle_gamma   90.00
#
_symmetry.space_group_name_H-M   'P 1'
#
loop_
_entity.id
_entity.type
_entity.pdbx_description
1 polymer ?
#
loop_
_entity_poly.entity_id
_entity_poly.type
_entity_poly.pdbx_seq_one_letter_code
_entity_poly.pdbx_strand_id
1 'polypeptide(L)'
;MPPNNLRELVSIFIDLIQVALPVVVGFALIAFFWGLAKFIFRVGGDEKAVEEGKNLMIWGVIALFVMISIWGIIAFVYRDIGFSRPFGIPFLPS
;
A
#
# COMPACT_ATOMS: atom_id res chain seq x y z
N MET A 1 27.98 -8.24 10.71
CA MET A 1 29.11 -9.02 10.17
C MET A 1 29.01 -8.96 8.65
N PRO A 2 30.11 -8.80 7.89
CA PRO A 2 30.03 -8.80 6.43
C PRO A 2 29.50 -10.15 5.92
N PRO A 3 28.65 -10.16 4.89
CA PRO A 3 28.04 -11.39 4.39
C PRO A 3 29.08 -12.27 3.72
N ASN A 4 29.12 -13.54 4.13
CA ASN A 4 30.13 -14.50 3.71
C ASN A 4 29.69 -15.33 2.50
N ASN A 5 28.41 -15.27 2.10
CA ASN A 5 27.84 -16.03 1.00
C ASN A 5 26.69 -15.28 0.29
N LEU A 6 26.38 -15.64 -0.95
CA LEU A 6 25.28 -15.05 -1.75
C LEU A 6 23.92 -15.12 -1.04
N ARG A 7 23.68 -16.15 -0.22
CA ARG A 7 22.45 -16.28 0.56
C ARG A 7 22.30 -15.17 1.60
N GLU A 8 23.39 -14.76 2.25
CA GLU A 8 23.37 -13.68 3.25
C GLU A 8 23.20 -12.30 2.60
N LEU A 9 23.77 -12.10 1.41
CA LEU A 9 23.52 -10.90 0.63
C LEU A 9 22.04 -10.80 0.25
N VAL A 10 21.45 -11.87 -0.28
CA VAL A 10 20.03 -11.90 -0.66
C VAL A 10 19.11 -11.70 0.54
N SER A 11 19.41 -12.30 1.71
CA SER A 11 18.59 -12.07 2.91
C SER A 11 18.62 -10.62 3.37
N ILE A 12 19.77 -9.93 3.33
CA ILE A 12 19.86 -8.50 3.68
C ILE A 12 18.96 -7.66 2.76
N PHE A 13 18.94 -7.95 1.45
CA PHE A 13 18.05 -7.27 0.51
C PHE A 13 16.57 -7.57 0.78
N ILE A 14 16.23 -8.81 1.09
CA ILE A 14 14.85 -9.19 1.43
C ILE A 14 14.39 -8.47 2.70
N ASP A 15 15.22 -8.44 3.75
CA ASP A 15 14.91 -7.76 5.01
C ASP A 15 14.71 -6.25 4.79
N LEU A 16 15.53 -5.64 3.94
CA LEU A 16 15.38 -4.23 3.57
C LEU A 16 14.04 -3.97 2.85
N ILE A 17 13.65 -4.83 1.92
CA ILE A 17 12.39 -4.71 1.18
C ILE A 17 11.21 -4.92 2.14
N GLN A 18 11.29 -5.88 3.06
CA GLN A 18 10.25 -6.14 4.05
C GLN A 18 9.98 -4.94 4.96
N VAL A 19 11.02 -4.17 5.31
CA VAL A 19 10.87 -2.93 6.10
C VAL A 19 10.44 -1.75 5.23
N ALA A 20 10.91 -1.66 3.98
CA ALA A 20 10.59 -0.54 3.10
C ALA A 20 9.13 -0.56 2.62
N LEU A 21 8.56 -1.74 2.36
CA LEU A 21 7.18 -1.88 1.89
C LEU A 21 6.12 -1.18 2.77
N PRO A 22 6.02 -1.44 4.09
CA PRO A 22 5.04 -0.77 4.94
C PRO A 22 5.26 0.75 5.01
N VAL A 23 6.50 1.21 4.92
CA VAL A 23 6.84 2.65 4.90
C VAL A 23 6.29 3.31 3.62
N VAL A 24 6.53 2.71 2.46
CA VAL A 24 6.02 3.21 1.17
C VAL A 24 4.50 3.21 1.13
N VAL A 25 3.87 2.14 1.62
CA VAL A 25 2.41 2.07 1.73
C VAL A 25 1.87 3.15 2.67
N GLY A 26 2.52 3.41 3.80
CA GLY A 26 2.18 4.49 4.72
C GLY A 26 2.21 5.87 4.05
N PHE A 27 3.27 6.17 3.29
CA PHE A 27 3.36 7.42 2.52
C PHE A 27 2.29 7.51 1.42
N ALA A 28 1.98 6.41 0.73
CA ALA A 28 0.93 6.37 -0.27
C ALA A 28 -0.45 6.66 0.34
N LEU A 29 -0.75 6.12 1.53
CA LEU A 29 -2.00 6.42 2.26
C LEU A 29 -2.09 7.89 2.66
N ILE A 30 -1.00 8.48 3.16
CA ILE A 30 -0.97 9.91 3.51
C ILE A 30 -1.24 10.77 2.27
N ALA A 31 -0.59 10.49 1.15
CA ALA A 31 -0.82 11.20 -0.11
C ALA A 31 -2.27 11.06 -0.62
N PHE A 32 -2.86 9.86 -0.46
CA PHE A 32 -4.26 9.60 -0.78
C PHE A 32 -5.21 10.47 0.05
N PHE A 33 -5.07 10.47 1.38
CA PHE A 33 -5.90 11.30 2.26
C PHE A 33 -5.71 12.80 2.01
N TRP A 34 -4.48 13.24 1.69
CA TRP A 34 -4.21 14.63 1.33
C TRP A 34 -4.92 15.05 0.04
N GLY A 35 -4.93 14.17 -0.97
CA GLY A 35 -5.70 14.37 -2.20
C GLY A 35 -7.21 14.47 -1.93
N LEU A 36 -7.72 13.57 -1.09
CA LEU A 36 -9.14 13.54 -0.70
C LEU A 36 -9.56 14.80 0.05
N ALA A 37 -8.76 15.25 1.02
CA ALA A 37 -9.03 16.47 1.78
C ALA A 37 -9.09 17.70 0.87
N LYS A 38 -8.11 17.86 -0.03
CA LYS A 38 -8.08 18.98 -1.00
C LYS A 38 -9.31 19.00 -1.90
N PHE A 39 -9.85 17.84 -2.23
CA PHE A 39 -11.08 17.73 -2.99
C PHE A 39 -12.30 18.21 -2.20
N ILE A 40 -12.51 17.68 -1.00
CA ILE A 40 -13.66 18.06 -0.16
C ILE A 40 -13.71 19.59 0.04
N PHE A 41 -12.56 20.23 0.27
CA PHE A 41 -12.49 21.68 0.45
C PHE A 41 -12.83 22.51 -0.80
N ARG A 42 -12.84 21.92 -2.01
CA ARG A 42 -13.11 22.63 -3.28
C ARG A 42 -14.52 22.43 -3.83
N VAL A 43 -15.33 21.54 -3.24
CA VAL A 43 -16.68 21.17 -3.73
C VAL A 43 -17.71 22.31 -3.59
N GLY A 44 -17.45 23.35 -2.81
CA GLY A 44 -18.47 24.30 -2.37
C GLY A 44 -18.76 25.54 -3.23
N GLY A 45 -18.19 25.72 -4.43
CA GLY A 45 -18.31 27.02 -5.11
C GLY A 45 -18.30 27.07 -6.65
N ASP A 46 -18.04 25.98 -7.36
CA ASP A 46 -17.89 26.01 -8.83
C ASP A 46 -18.33 24.67 -9.46
N GLU A 47 -19.24 24.68 -10.43
CA GLU A 47 -19.74 23.46 -11.10
C GLU A 47 -18.60 22.66 -11.76
N LYS A 48 -17.56 23.34 -12.25
CA LYS A 48 -16.36 22.69 -12.80
C LYS A 48 -15.56 21.95 -11.71
N ALA A 49 -15.52 22.48 -10.49
CA ALA A 49 -14.86 21.84 -9.35
C ALA A 49 -15.63 20.60 -8.86
N VAL A 50 -16.95 20.56 -9.04
CA VAL A 50 -17.78 19.38 -8.76
C VAL A 50 -17.45 18.25 -9.73
N GLU A 51 -17.29 18.55 -11.02
CA GLU A 51 -16.98 17.55 -12.05
C GLU A 51 -15.56 16.99 -11.92
N GLU A 52 -14.54 17.86 -11.77
CA GLU A 52 -13.17 17.43 -11.42
C GLU A 52 -13.15 16.60 -10.14
N GLY A 53 -13.98 16.99 -9.20
CA GLY A 53 -14.16 16.33 -7.95
C GLY A 53 -14.68 14.90 -8.01
N LYS A 54 -15.75 14.70 -8.79
CA LYS A 54 -16.30 13.38 -9.09
C LYS A 54 -15.24 12.48 -9.72
N ASN A 55 -14.46 13.01 -10.65
CA ASN A 55 -13.36 12.27 -11.27
C ASN A 55 -12.30 11.88 -10.23
N LEU A 56 -11.92 12.78 -9.32
CA LEU A 56 -10.99 12.45 -8.24
C LEU A 56 -11.55 11.37 -7.31
N MET A 57 -12.85 11.39 -7.00
CA MET A 57 -13.50 10.35 -6.19
C MET A 57 -13.41 8.98 -6.86
N ILE A 58 -13.65 8.91 -8.18
CA ILE A 58 -13.52 7.67 -8.96
C ILE A 58 -12.07 7.18 -8.93
N TRP A 59 -11.09 8.07 -9.16
CA TRP A 59 -9.67 7.73 -9.04
C TRP A 59 -9.29 7.26 -7.65
N GLY A 60 -9.90 7.84 -6.61
CA GLY A 60 -9.70 7.42 -5.23
C GLY A 60 -10.22 6.00 -4.95
N VAL A 61 -11.43 5.68 -5.43
CA VAL A 61 -12.01 4.34 -5.32
C VAL A 61 -11.17 3.31 -6.10
N ILE A 62 -10.70 3.66 -7.28
CA ILE A 62 -9.81 2.80 -8.08
C ILE A 62 -8.50 2.53 -7.32
N ALA A 63 -7.88 3.57 -6.75
CA ALA A 63 -6.65 3.42 -5.97
C ALA A 63 -6.86 2.51 -4.74
N LEU A 64 -7.97 2.66 -4.03
CA LEU A 64 -8.33 1.81 -2.89
C LEU A 64 -8.54 0.35 -3.34
N PHE A 65 -9.28 0.15 -4.44
CA PHE A 65 -9.53 -1.17 -5.00
C PHE A 65 -8.23 -1.88 -5.39
N VAL A 66 -7.30 -1.18 -6.05
CA VAL A 66 -5.99 -1.71 -6.44
C VAL A 66 -5.17 -2.06 -5.20
N MET A 67 -5.13 -1.20 -4.19
CA MET A 67 -4.43 -1.46 -2.93
C MET A 67 -4.91 -2.75 -2.25
N ILE A 68 -6.23 -2.92 -2.12
CA ILE A 68 -6.84 -4.12 -1.51
C ILE A 68 -6.60 -5.35 -2.38
N SER A 69 -6.74 -5.21 -3.70
CA SER A 69 -6.54 -6.33 -4.65
C SER A 69 -5.12 -6.85 -4.62
N ILE A 70 -4.11 -5.97 -4.57
CA ILE A 70 -2.70 -6.36 -4.46
C ILE A 70 -2.46 -7.13 -3.16
N TRP A 71 -3.01 -6.66 -2.03
CA TRP A 71 -2.87 -7.36 -0.75
C TRP A 71 -3.53 -8.75 -0.78
N GLY A 72 -4.73 -8.86 -1.35
CA GLY A 72 -5.43 -10.14 -1.52
C GLY A 72 -4.67 -11.12 -2.42
N ILE A 73 -4.11 -10.64 -3.53
CA ILE A 73 -3.31 -11.46 -4.45
C ILE A 73 -2.02 -11.93 -3.77
N ILE A 74 -1.29 -11.03 -3.10
CA ILE A 74 -0.06 -11.41 -2.40
C ILE A 74 -0.37 -12.43 -1.29
N ALA A 75 -1.41 -12.22 -0.49
CA ALA A 75 -1.81 -13.16 0.56
C ALA A 75 -2.25 -14.52 -0.02
N PHE A 76 -2.95 -14.52 -1.15
CA PHE A 76 -3.35 -15.75 -1.86
C PHE A 76 -2.12 -16.52 -2.35
N VAL A 77 -1.22 -15.84 -3.07
CA VAL A 77 0.01 -16.44 -3.59
C VAL A 77 0.86 -16.96 -2.44
N TYR A 78 1.10 -16.16 -1.39
CA TYR A 78 1.93 -16.52 -0.24
C TYR A 78 1.45 -17.81 0.45
N ARG A 79 0.13 -18.00 0.57
CA ARG A 79 -0.48 -19.23 1.07
C ARG A 79 -0.25 -20.41 0.14
N ASP A 80 -0.37 -20.20 -1.18
CA ASP A 80 -0.25 -21.24 -2.20
C ASP A 80 1.20 -21.74 -2.37
N ILE A 81 2.19 -20.86 -2.19
CA ILE A 81 3.62 -21.21 -2.20
C ILE A 81 4.13 -21.80 -0.87
N GLY A 82 3.22 -22.18 0.05
CA GLY A 82 3.54 -23.00 1.22
C GLY A 82 3.96 -22.25 2.48
N PHE A 83 3.78 -20.92 2.55
CA PHE A 83 4.08 -20.17 3.76
C PHE A 83 2.88 -20.22 4.71
N SER A 84 3.06 -20.85 5.88
CA SER A 84 2.00 -21.00 6.90
C SER A 84 1.75 -19.74 7.74
N ARG A 85 2.47 -18.64 7.48
CA ARG A 85 2.27 -17.37 8.19
C ARG A 85 1.32 -16.47 7.39
N PRO A 86 0.32 -15.83 8.02
CA PRO A 86 -0.51 -14.84 7.34
C PRO A 86 0.39 -13.70 6.86
N PHE A 87 0.35 -13.41 5.56
CA PHE A 87 0.99 -12.20 5.03
C PHE A 87 0.23 -10.99 5.56
N GLY A 88 0.93 -10.09 6.25
CA GLY A 88 0.45 -8.73 6.48
C GLY A 88 -0.56 -8.52 7.60
N ILE A 89 -0.24 -8.90 8.83
CA ILE A 89 -0.48 -8.03 9.98
C ILE A 89 0.63 -8.32 11.00
N PRO A 90 1.76 -7.57 10.97
CA PRO A 90 2.62 -7.50 12.13
C PRO A 90 1.79 -6.88 13.27
N PHE A 91 1.93 -7.39 14.48
CA PHE A 91 1.24 -6.96 15.73
C PHE A 91 -0.14 -7.59 16.00
N LEU A 92 -0.15 -8.92 16.22
CA LEU A 92 -0.64 -9.40 17.52
C LEU A 92 0.35 -10.46 18.03
N PRO A 93 1.06 -10.19 19.15
CA PRO A 93 1.68 -11.26 19.89
C PRO A 93 0.56 -12.17 20.42
N SER A 94 0.64 -13.46 20.13
CA SER A 94 -0.04 -14.49 20.91
C SER A 94 0.69 -14.69 22.23
#